data_AF-A0A955L3H2-F1
#
_entry.id   AF-A0A955L3H2-F1
#
_cell.length_a   1.000
_cell.length_b   1.000
_cell.length_c   1.000
_cell.angle_alpha   90.00
_cell.angle_beta   90.00
_cell.angle_gamma   90.00
#
_symmetry.space_group_name_H-M   'P 1'
#
loop_
_entity.id
_entity.type
_entity.pdbx_description
1 polymer ?
#
loop_
_entity_poly.entity_id
_entity_poly.type
_entity_poly.pdbx_seq_one_letter_code
_entity_poly.pdbx_strand_id
1 'polypeptide(L)' 'MDKNSTLKVQGMHCDACKTLIEMEIEDLNLQDKLENIDYDSDEQIGDVIFHDLTEEERSVLKQTIENLGNYKIIE' A
#
# COMPACT_ATOMS: atom_id res chain seq x y z
N MET A 1 11.15 16.81 9.42
CA MET A 1 11.67 15.43 9.57
C MET A 1 10.55 14.56 9.08
N ASP A 2 10.42 14.54 7.76
CA ASP A 2 9.24 14.10 7.05
C ASP A 2 9.43 12.60 6.85
N LYS A 3 8.76 11.80 7.69
CA LYS A 3 8.79 10.33 7.63
C LYS A 3 7.85 9.87 6.52
N ASN A 4 8.20 10.19 5.28
CA ASN A 4 7.52 9.62 4.13
C ASN A 4 7.88 8.14 4.07
N SER A 5 6.85 7.29 4.19
CA SER A 5 6.98 5.84 4.17
C SER A 5 6.40 5.33 2.87
N THR A 6 7.26 4.87 1.97
CA THR A 6 6.86 4.20 0.73
C THR A 6 6.75 2.70 0.98
N LEU A 7 5.63 2.12 0.57
CA LEU A 7 5.35 0.69 0.58
C LEU A 7 5.26 0.21 -0.86
N LYS A 8 6.17 -0.69 -1.24
CA LYS A 8 6.18 -1.32 -2.56
C LYS A 8 5.44 -2.64 -2.51
N VAL A 9 4.40 -2.77 -3.32
CA VAL A 9 3.50 -3.92 -3.38
C VAL A 9 3.64 -4.62 -4.72
N GLN A 10 4.37 -5.72 -4.76
CA GLN A 10 4.46 -6.58 -5.93
C GLN A 10 3.13 -7.31 -6.18
N GLY A 11 2.68 -7.35 -7.43
CA GLY A 11 1.41 -7.92 -7.87
C GLY A 11 0.33 -6.86 -8.14
N MET A 12 0.54 -5.61 -7.75
CA MET A 12 -0.38 -4.49 -8.03
C MET A 12 -0.15 -3.98 -9.45
N HIS A 13 -0.81 -4.62 -10.42
CA HIS A 13 -0.67 -4.31 -11.85
C HIS A 13 -1.98 -3.87 -12.52
N CYS A 14 -3.03 -3.74 -11.72
CA CYS A 14 -4.40 -3.56 -12.19
C CYS A 14 -5.15 -2.52 -11.36
N ASP A 15 -6.08 -1.77 -11.97
CA ASP A 15 -6.92 -0.79 -11.25
C ASP A 15 -7.75 -1.43 -10.14
N ALA A 16 -8.16 -2.69 -10.30
CA ALA A 16 -8.84 -3.44 -9.25
C ALA A 16 -7.94 -3.68 -8.03
N CYS A 17 -6.65 -3.93 -8.26
CA CYS A 17 -5.63 -4.10 -7.24
C CYS A 17 -5.43 -2.78 -6.48
N LYS A 18 -5.41 -1.66 -7.21
CA LYS A 18 -5.42 -0.30 -6.63
C LYS A 18 -6.63 -0.04 -5.76
N THR A 19 -7.82 -0.30 -6.29
CA THR A 19 -9.08 -0.07 -5.58
C THR A 19 -9.15 -0.92 -4.30
N LEU A 20 -8.71 -2.19 -4.35
CA LEU A 20 -8.66 -3.06 -3.17
C LEU A 20 -7.74 -2.47 -2.08
N ILE A 21 -6.55 -2.03 -2.45
CA ILE A 21 -5.59 -1.46 -1.49
C ILE A 21 -6.12 -0.14 -0.92
N GLU A 22 -6.73 0.72 -1.75
CA GLU A 22 -7.40 1.94 -1.28
C GLU A 22 -8.51 1.64 -0.27
N MET A 23 -9.35 0.63 -0.53
CA MET A 23 -10.41 0.22 0.40
C MET A 23 -9.84 -0.29 1.72
N GLU A 24 -8.80 -1.12 1.72
CA GLU A 24 -8.18 -1.58 2.97
C GLU A 24 -7.52 -0.44 3.75
N ILE A 25 -6.92 0.52 3.06
CA ILE A 25 -6.36 1.74 3.68
C ILE A 25 -7.48 2.55 4.34
N GLU A 26 -8.64 2.66 3.69
CA GLU A 26 -9.83 3.34 4.23
C GLU A 26 -10.39 2.58 5.45
N ASP A 27 -10.51 1.26 5.40
CA ASP A 27 -10.95 0.41 6.52
C ASP A 27 -10.02 0.56 7.74
N LEU A 28 -8.72 0.73 7.50
CA LEU A 28 -7.72 0.97 8.53
C LEU A 28 -7.70 2.43 9.04
N ASN A 29 -8.56 3.31 8.52
CA ASN A 29 -8.58 4.75 8.81
C ASN A 29 -7.24 5.45 8.47
N LEU A 30 -6.54 4.97 7.45
CA LEU A 30 -5.25 5.48 7.00
C LEU A 30 -5.37 6.34 5.73
N GLN A 31 -6.58 6.58 5.22
CA GLN A 31 -6.80 7.43 4.04
C GLN A 31 -6.29 8.86 4.23
N ASP A 32 -6.37 9.41 5.45
CA ASP A 32 -5.82 10.73 5.77
C ASP A 32 -4.29 10.77 5.75
N LYS A 33 -3.64 9.60 5.91
CA LYS A 33 -2.20 9.40 5.86
C LYS A 33 -1.69 9.03 4.47
N LEU A 34 -2.60 8.71 3.55
CA LEU A 34 -2.26 8.35 2.19
C LEU A 34 -1.90 9.62 1.41
N GLU A 35 -0.65 9.70 0.97
CA GLU A 35 -0.19 10.82 0.15
C GLU A 35 -0.45 10.55 -1.33
N ASN A 36 -0.08 9.36 -1.81
CA ASN A 36 -0.28 8.97 -3.20
C ASN A 36 -0.22 7.45 -3.39
N ILE A 37 -0.89 6.93 -4.42
CA ILE A 37 -0.79 5.54 -4.89
C ILE A 37 -0.52 5.53 -6.38
N ASP A 38 0.66 5.04 -6.71
CA ASP A 38 1.08 4.76 -8.08
C ASP A 38 1.25 3.25 -8.28
N TYR A 39 1.15 2.81 -9.52
CA TYR A 39 1.44 1.42 -9.86
C TYR A 39 2.03 1.34 -11.26
N ASP A 40 3.05 0.50 -11.35
CA ASP A 40 3.74 0.21 -12.57
C ASP A 40 3.19 -1.11 -13.14
N SER A 41 2.42 -1.01 -14.22
CA SER A 41 1.88 -2.19 -14.91
C SER A 41 2.96 -3.01 -15.61
N ASP A 42 4.10 -2.41 -15.98
CA ASP A 42 5.22 -3.09 -16.63
C ASP A 42 6.01 -3.91 -15.61
N GLU A 43 6.32 -3.34 -14.43
CA GLU A 43 7.02 -4.04 -13.36
C GLU A 43 6.09 -4.87 -12.46
N GLN A 44 4.77 -4.66 -12.56
CA GLN A 44 3.75 -5.23 -11.69
C GLN A 44 3.98 -4.86 -10.22
N ILE A 45 4.37 -3.60 -9.96
CA ILE A 45 4.69 -3.10 -8.63
C ILE A 45 3.85 -1.85 -8.34
N GLY A 46 3.20 -1.81 -7.20
CA GLY A 46 2.51 -0.64 -6.68
C GLY A 46 3.35 0.12 -5.68
N ASP A 47 3.51 1.43 -5.86
CA ASP A 47 4.15 2.32 -4.91
C ASP A 47 3.08 3.10 -4.14
N VAL A 48 2.93 2.75 -2.87
CA VAL A 48 1.97 3.36 -1.95
C VAL A 48 2.73 4.28 -1.00
N ILE A 49 2.53 5.59 -1.14
CA ILE A 49 3.25 6.62 -0.41
C ILE A 49 2.37 7.11 0.73
N PHE A 50 2.86 6.99 1.96
CA PHE A 50 2.20 7.46 3.17
C PHE A 50 3.02 8.53 3.89
N HIS A 51 2.33 9.45 4.55
CA HIS A 51 2.93 10.37 5.51
C HIS A 51 2.60 9.92 6.94
N ASP A 52 3.57 10.05 7.84
CA ASP A 52 3.41 9.76 9.27
C ASP A 52 2.88 8.33 9.59
N LEU A 53 3.32 7.34 8.80
CA LEU A 53 2.99 5.93 9.03
C LEU A 53 3.81 5.37 10.20
N THR A 54 3.14 4.73 11.15
CA THR A 54 3.77 4.06 12.30
C THR A 54 4.16 2.62 11.98
N GLU A 55 5.03 2.02 12.81
CA GLU A 55 5.44 0.62 12.64
C GLU A 55 4.26 -0.37 12.79
N GLU A 56 3.31 -0.06 13.68
CA GLU A 56 2.11 -0.87 13.88
C GLU A 56 1.19 -0.84 12.66
N GLU A 57 0.86 0.35 12.16
CA GLU A 57 0.05 0.53 10.94
C GLU A 57 0.70 -0.17 9.76
N ARG A 58 2.02 -0.01 9.59
CA ARG A 58 2.79 -0.66 8.54
C ARG A 58 2.72 -2.18 8.62
N SER A 59 2.76 -2.75 9.83
CA SER A 59 2.65 -4.20 10.04
C SER A 59 1.26 -4.73 9.67
N VAL A 60 0.21 -4.01 10.07
CA VAL A 60 -1.18 -4.37 9.75
C VAL A 60 -1.42 -4.27 8.24
N LEU A 61 -1.03 -3.16 7.60
CA LEU A 61 -1.12 -2.96 6.16
C LEU A 61 -0.44 -4.10 5.39
N LYS A 62 0.77 -4.49 5.83
CA LYS A 62 1.50 -5.60 5.22
C LYS A 62 0.70 -6.89 5.26
N GLN A 63 0.20 -7.26 6.44
CA GLN A 63 -0.59 -8.48 6.62
C GLN A 63 -1.89 -8.45 5.82
N THR A 64 -2.56 -7.30 5.78
CA THR A 64 -3.80 -7.12 5.01
C THR A 64 -3.55 -7.29 3.51
N ILE A 65 -2.52 -6.64 2.98
CA ILE A 65 -2.14 -6.74 1.56
C ILE A 65 -1.73 -8.18 1.21
N GLU A 66 -0.93 -8.83 2.06
CA GLU A 66 -0.55 -10.25 1.85
C GLU A 66 -1.77 -11.19 1.89
N ASN A 67 -2.79 -10.88 2.69
CA ASN A 67 -4.03 -11.66 2.78
C ASN A 67 -5.01 -11.44 1.61
N LEU A 68 -4.97 -10.29 0.93
CA LEU A 68 -5.84 -9.98 -0.22
C LEU A 68 -5.60 -10.90 -1.43
N GLY A 69 -4.48 -11.62 -1.46
CA GLY A 69 -4.21 -12.68 -2.42
C GLY A 69 -3.05 -12.36 -3.37
N ASN A 70 -1.92 -13.04 -3.14
CA ASN A 70 -0.70 -13.02 -3.96
C ASN A 70 0.00 -11.65 -4.13
N TYR A 71 -0.34 -10.64 -3.31
CA TYR A 71 0.48 -9.43 -3.24
C TYR A 71 1.66 -9.68 -2.31
N LYS A 72 2.86 -9.22 -2.70
CA LYS A 72 4.08 -9.42 -1.94
C LYS A 72 4.78 -8.10 -1.72
N ILE A 73 5.15 -7.79 -0.47
CA ILE A 73 5.77 -6.51 -0.16
C ILE A 73 7.29 -6.63 -0.33
N ILE A 74 7.84 -5.73 -1.13
CA ILE A 74 9.26 -5.69 -1.54
C ILE A 74 9.85 -4.34 -1.15
N GLU A 75 10.04 -4.12 0.15
CA GLU A 75 10.66 -2.90 0.70
C GLU A 75 12.00 -2.52 0.05
#